data_AF-A0A7C5LSI6-F1
#
_entry.id   AF-A0A7C5LSI6-F1
#
_cell.length_a   1.000
_cell.length_b   1.000
_cell.length_c   1.000
_cell.angle_alpha   90.00
_cell.angle_beta   90.00
_cell.angle_gamma   90.00
#
_symmetry.space_group_name_H-M   'P 1'
#
loop_
_entity.id
_entity.type
_entity.pdbx_description
1 polymer ?
#
loop_
_entity_poly.entity_id
_entity_poly.type
_entity_poly.pdbx_seq_one_letter_code
_entity_poly.pdbx_strand_id
1 'polypeptide(L)'
;MASVKTFIRNTPAGSLRDYFNTTGITLPTLVNWDEPEPAIIEPLLQAVDSMDDVARAQVVADAERVSKMADDAGQVALFSVTKDRDHLEQLANGHDRALWMFLNRHDAFQRAEEVRFTDERRRGRSWDGFQGKAGCTVQGDAVSLDAFRDALRQQFGTQNIHVDMFERVRPTFDGEDCRLIQVVVYREGLPDSLLAFDGGRLVRRAYRPVFEAAMTYEPDTGVIEVVARDRESRTQMAKSLARDLLGFEFGGDKVPFRRFDLSVLLAPFDFPTDIEDGIENVEVRQLRLMPLDKVTRRVVLECLAKEDATIWQMAEEEFGATSPLRTGWVVTQARIVIKFHPKRGARWGRTLPLTITMPHGCNLKDRTREEQLIGEKYLRRWGLLVDEPELVED
;
A
#
# COMPACT_ATOMS: atom_id res chain seq x y z
N MET A 1 -6.12 12.10 -22.19
CA MET A 1 -5.04 12.75 -22.98
C MET A 1 -3.71 12.82 -22.22
N ALA A 2 -3.65 13.34 -20.99
CA ALA A 2 -2.39 13.35 -20.23
C ALA A 2 -1.83 11.93 -19.97
N SER A 3 -2.70 10.97 -19.65
CA SER A 3 -2.34 9.54 -19.49
C SER A 3 -1.74 8.93 -20.75
N VAL A 4 -2.39 9.08 -21.91
CA VAL A 4 -1.90 8.59 -23.21
C VAL A 4 -0.53 9.16 -23.57
N LYS A 5 -0.33 10.47 -23.35
CA LYS A 5 0.95 11.13 -23.63
C LYS A 5 2.07 10.62 -22.72
N THR A 6 1.79 10.43 -21.43
CA THR A 6 2.73 9.84 -20.47
C THR A 6 3.05 8.39 -20.85
N PHE A 7 2.02 7.60 -21.17
CA PHE A 7 2.14 6.22 -21.60
C PHE A 7 3.05 6.09 -22.84
N ILE A 8 2.76 6.80 -23.92
CA ILE A 8 3.55 6.72 -25.16
C ILE A 8 4.98 7.20 -24.97
N ARG A 9 5.21 8.25 -24.16
CA ARG A 9 6.56 8.84 -24.00
C ARG A 9 7.48 8.02 -23.11
N ASN A 10 6.93 7.26 -22.17
CA ASN A 10 7.71 6.53 -21.18
C ASN A 10 7.78 5.02 -21.47
N THR A 11 7.06 4.53 -22.47
CA THR A 11 7.05 3.11 -22.84
C THR A 11 7.99 2.88 -24.03
N PRO A 12 8.84 1.83 -24.01
CA PRO A 12 9.69 1.51 -25.15
C PRO A 12 8.89 1.29 -26.44
N ALA A 13 9.46 1.69 -27.58
CA ALA A 13 8.77 1.59 -28.87
C ALA A 13 8.38 0.14 -29.23
N GLY A 14 9.23 -0.84 -28.90
CA GLY A 14 8.92 -2.25 -29.09
C GLY A 14 7.67 -2.68 -28.33
N SER A 15 7.56 -2.32 -27.06
CA SER A 15 6.41 -2.67 -26.21
C SER A 15 5.13 -1.96 -26.67
N LEU A 16 5.22 -0.71 -27.15
CA LEU A 16 4.08 0.00 -27.77
C LEU A 16 3.62 -0.69 -29.06
N ARG A 17 4.55 -1.14 -29.90
CA ARG A 17 4.22 -1.92 -31.11
C ARG A 17 3.47 -3.21 -30.73
N ASP A 18 3.98 -3.93 -29.73
CA ASP A 18 3.36 -5.16 -29.23
C ASP A 18 1.96 -4.91 -28.65
N TYR A 19 1.74 -3.78 -27.99
CA TYR A 19 0.42 -3.36 -27.52
C TYR A 19 -0.60 -3.25 -28.65
N PHE A 20 -0.31 -2.50 -29.71
CA PHE A 20 -1.25 -2.34 -30.84
C PHE A 20 -1.46 -3.65 -31.60
N ASN A 21 -0.41 -4.47 -31.74
CA ASN A 21 -0.53 -5.79 -32.37
C ASN A 21 -1.40 -6.76 -31.55
N THR A 22 -1.20 -6.80 -30.23
CA THR A 22 -1.88 -7.77 -29.34
C THR A 22 -3.34 -7.40 -29.11
N THR A 23 -3.63 -6.09 -28.99
CA THR A 23 -5.01 -5.60 -28.78
C THR A 23 -5.84 -5.56 -30.06
N GLY A 24 -5.20 -5.64 -31.23
CA GLY A 24 -5.85 -5.52 -32.54
C GLY A 24 -6.31 -4.09 -32.88
N ILE A 25 -5.93 -3.08 -32.08
CA ILE A 25 -6.25 -1.69 -32.33
C ILE A 25 -5.46 -1.21 -33.56
N THR A 26 -6.17 -0.92 -34.64
CA THR A 26 -5.55 -0.50 -35.90
C THR A 26 -5.21 0.98 -35.85
N LEU A 27 -3.94 1.31 -36.10
CA LEU A 27 -3.50 2.69 -36.25
C LEU A 27 -4.01 3.26 -37.58
N PRO A 28 -4.71 4.42 -37.59
CA PRO A 28 -5.20 5.06 -38.82
C PRO A 28 -4.08 5.53 -39.75
N THR A 29 -2.88 5.76 -39.19
CA THR A 29 -1.69 6.20 -39.92
C THR A 29 -0.55 5.23 -39.64
N LEU A 30 0.21 4.90 -40.69
CA LEU A 30 1.35 3.99 -40.57
C LEU A 30 2.46 4.64 -39.74
N VAL A 31 2.85 3.99 -38.64
CA VAL A 31 3.99 4.38 -37.81
C VAL A 31 5.19 3.53 -38.20
N ASN A 32 6.31 4.18 -38.53
CA ASN A 32 7.56 3.49 -38.81
C ASN A 32 8.26 3.11 -37.50
N TRP A 33 8.09 1.85 -37.08
CA TRP A 33 8.66 1.34 -35.83
C TRP A 33 10.17 1.08 -35.87
N ASP A 34 10.80 1.17 -37.04
CA ASP A 34 12.23 0.97 -37.22
C ASP A 34 13.05 2.26 -36.99
N GLU A 35 12.37 3.39 -36.75
CA GLU A 35 12.99 4.68 -36.41
C GLU A 35 13.43 4.75 -34.93
N PRO A 36 14.35 5.65 -34.58
CA PRO A 36 14.65 5.95 -33.18
C PRO A 36 13.41 6.43 -32.41
N GLU A 37 13.27 6.08 -31.13
CA GLU A 37 12.07 6.37 -30.32
C GLU A 37 11.59 7.84 -30.37
N PRO A 38 12.47 8.87 -30.33
CA PRO A 38 12.02 10.26 -30.44
C PRO A 38 11.26 10.58 -31.73
N ALA A 39 11.56 9.87 -32.83
CA ALA A 39 10.90 10.02 -34.11
C ALA A 39 9.57 9.22 -34.19
N ILE A 40 9.32 8.27 -33.28
CA ILE A 40 8.09 7.48 -33.21
C ILE A 40 7.00 8.18 -32.38
N ILE A 41 7.39 8.89 -31.32
CA ILE A 41 6.46 9.46 -30.32
C ILE A 41 5.40 10.37 -30.95
N GLU A 42 5.82 11.36 -31.75
CA GLU A 42 4.90 12.37 -32.29
C GLU A 42 3.95 11.78 -33.36
N PRO A 43 4.43 10.98 -34.34
CA PRO A 43 3.54 10.26 -35.25
C PRO A 43 2.55 9.34 -34.55
N LEU A 44 2.97 8.64 -33.49
CA LEU A 44 2.09 7.74 -32.75
C LEU A 44 0.99 8.49 -32.00
N LEU A 45 1.31 9.64 -31.38
CA LEU A 45 0.32 10.50 -30.74
C LEU A 45 -0.72 11.00 -31.77
N GLN A 46 -0.27 11.44 -32.94
CA GLN A 46 -1.16 11.88 -34.01
C GLN A 46 -2.04 10.75 -34.54
N ALA A 47 -1.50 9.53 -34.66
CA ALA A 47 -2.27 8.35 -35.05
C ALA A 47 -3.37 8.03 -34.03
N VAL A 48 -3.07 8.09 -32.73
CA VAL A 48 -4.06 7.87 -31.66
C VAL A 48 -5.12 8.98 -31.62
N ASP A 49 -4.75 10.24 -31.84
CA ASP A 49 -5.73 11.34 -31.90
C ASP A 49 -6.62 11.30 -33.15
N SER A 50 -6.20 10.57 -34.19
CA SER A 50 -6.98 10.37 -35.43
C SER A 50 -7.85 9.11 -35.42
N MET A 51 -7.86 8.35 -34.32
CA MET A 51 -8.71 7.17 -34.17
C MET A 51 -10.19 7.55 -34.04
N ASP A 52 -11.07 6.59 -34.35
CA ASP A 52 -12.48 6.71 -33.96
C ASP A 52 -12.63 6.72 -32.43
N ASP A 53 -13.76 7.24 -31.95
CA ASP A 53 -14.02 7.43 -30.52
C ASP A 53 -13.92 6.13 -29.71
N VAL A 54 -14.27 4.98 -30.29
CA VAL A 54 -14.27 3.69 -29.60
C VAL A 54 -12.83 3.20 -29.40
N ALA A 55 -12.05 3.13 -30.47
CA ALA A 55 -10.64 2.73 -30.41
C ALA A 55 -9.83 3.70 -29.54
N ARG A 56 -10.08 5.00 -29.67
CA ARG A 56 -9.41 6.02 -28.86
C ARG A 56 -9.76 5.91 -27.38
N ALA A 57 -11.03 5.66 -27.04
CA ALA A 57 -11.44 5.46 -25.66
C ALA A 57 -10.78 4.22 -25.04
N GLN A 58 -10.62 3.15 -25.82
CA GLN A 58 -9.90 1.95 -25.38
C GLN A 58 -8.43 2.24 -25.07
N VAL A 59 -7.70 2.91 -25.98
CA VAL A 59 -6.30 3.31 -25.75
C VAL A 59 -6.17 4.20 -24.51
N VAL A 60 -7.11 5.14 -24.31
CA VAL A 60 -7.12 6.00 -23.12
C VAL A 60 -7.29 5.18 -21.84
N ALA A 61 -8.23 4.23 -21.82
CA ALA A 61 -8.48 3.38 -20.65
C ALA A 61 -7.28 2.50 -20.32
N ASP A 62 -6.68 1.86 -21.33
CA ASP A 62 -5.51 1.00 -21.16
C ASP A 62 -4.30 1.80 -20.67
N ALA A 63 -4.04 2.95 -21.30
CA ALA A 63 -2.96 3.85 -20.91
C ALA A 63 -3.12 4.34 -19.46
N GLU A 64 -4.34 4.59 -18.99
CA GLU A 64 -4.59 4.96 -17.60
C GLU A 64 -4.27 3.83 -16.62
N ARG A 65 -4.68 2.60 -16.94
CA ARG A 65 -4.38 1.43 -16.10
C ARG A 65 -2.88 1.17 -16.02
N VAL A 66 -2.19 1.14 -17.16
CA VAL A 66 -0.74 0.94 -17.23
C VAL A 66 0.00 2.06 -16.50
N SER A 67 -0.36 3.33 -16.76
CA SER A 67 0.31 4.48 -16.15
C SER A 67 0.12 4.53 -14.63
N LYS A 68 -1.05 4.13 -14.12
CA LYS A 68 -1.25 3.96 -12.68
C LYS A 68 -0.21 2.97 -12.15
N MET A 69 -0.11 1.79 -12.74
CA MET A 69 0.80 0.76 -12.26
C MET A 69 2.29 1.05 -12.46
N ALA A 70 2.66 2.13 -13.18
CA ALA A 70 4.03 2.50 -13.46
C ALA A 70 4.74 3.29 -12.33
N ASP A 71 3.99 3.84 -11.35
CA ASP A 71 4.56 4.53 -10.19
C ASP A 71 5.06 3.57 -9.09
N ASP A 72 5.79 4.07 -8.08
CA ASP A 72 6.38 3.23 -7.03
C ASP A 72 5.38 2.29 -6.35
N ALA A 73 4.16 2.78 -6.05
CA ALA A 73 3.12 1.98 -5.42
C ALA A 73 2.60 0.88 -6.36
N GLY A 74 2.42 1.21 -7.65
CA GLY A 74 2.09 0.26 -8.69
C GLY A 74 3.17 -0.80 -8.90
N GLN A 75 4.44 -0.41 -8.92
CA GLN A 75 5.55 -1.35 -9.05
C GLN A 75 5.60 -2.32 -7.88
N VAL A 76 5.47 -1.84 -6.63
CA VAL A 76 5.37 -2.72 -5.45
C VAL A 76 4.22 -3.72 -5.61
N ALA A 77 3.07 -3.27 -6.11
CA ALA A 77 1.93 -4.15 -6.34
C ALA A 77 2.18 -5.18 -7.46
N LEU A 78 2.82 -4.82 -8.58
CA LEU A 78 3.18 -5.78 -9.63
C LEU A 78 4.15 -6.85 -9.11
N PHE A 79 5.17 -6.45 -8.36
CA PHE A 79 6.14 -7.37 -7.77
C PHE A 79 5.53 -8.25 -6.66
N SER A 80 4.46 -7.81 -6.00
CA SER A 80 3.78 -8.59 -4.95
C SER A 80 3.06 -9.84 -5.47
N VAL A 81 2.67 -9.87 -6.75
CA VAL A 81 1.87 -10.94 -7.34
C VAL A 81 2.59 -11.72 -8.43
N THR A 82 3.73 -11.22 -8.91
CA THR A 82 4.53 -11.93 -9.92
C THR A 82 5.28 -13.11 -9.30
N LYS A 83 5.37 -14.20 -10.06
CA LYS A 83 6.27 -15.33 -9.76
C LYS A 83 7.61 -15.20 -10.46
N ASP A 84 7.71 -14.30 -11.44
CA ASP A 84 8.86 -14.11 -12.31
C ASP A 84 9.38 -12.68 -12.12
N ARG A 85 10.10 -12.48 -11.00
CA ARG A 85 10.63 -11.17 -10.62
C ARG A 85 11.79 -10.78 -11.53
N ASP A 86 12.68 -11.73 -11.80
CA ASP A 86 13.86 -11.54 -12.64
C ASP A 86 13.48 -11.04 -14.04
N HIS A 87 12.43 -11.59 -14.66
CA HIS A 87 11.94 -11.09 -15.95
C HIS A 87 11.47 -9.64 -15.87
N LEU A 88 10.69 -9.27 -14.85
CA LEU A 88 10.25 -7.88 -14.69
C LEU A 88 11.43 -6.94 -14.46
N GLU A 89 12.44 -7.35 -13.70
CA GLU A 89 13.63 -6.53 -13.43
C GLU A 89 14.47 -6.25 -14.68
N GLN A 90 14.40 -7.11 -15.70
CA GLN A 90 15.08 -6.93 -16.99
C GLN A 90 14.37 -5.93 -17.92
N LEU A 91 13.10 -5.61 -17.68
CA LEU A 91 12.35 -4.66 -18.49
C LEU A 91 12.80 -3.21 -18.21
N ALA A 92 12.71 -2.36 -19.23
CA ALA A 92 13.44 -1.10 -19.27
C ALA A 92 13.04 -0.11 -18.17
N ASN A 93 11.76 -0.05 -17.81
CA ASN A 93 11.23 0.85 -16.80
C ASN A 93 9.84 0.43 -16.27
N GLY A 94 9.25 1.22 -15.39
CA GLY A 94 7.95 0.93 -14.78
C GLY A 94 6.77 0.84 -15.76
N HIS A 95 6.77 1.64 -16.83
CA HIS A 95 5.73 1.56 -17.87
C HIS A 95 5.89 0.29 -18.70
N ASP A 96 7.13 -0.08 -19.02
CA ASP A 96 7.44 -1.32 -19.74
C ASP A 96 6.99 -2.57 -18.94
N ARG A 97 7.34 -2.63 -17.64
CA ARG A 97 6.87 -3.68 -16.72
C ARG A 97 5.35 -3.77 -16.64
N ALA A 98 4.70 -2.62 -16.44
CA ALA A 98 3.25 -2.55 -16.30
C ALA A 98 2.54 -2.98 -17.59
N LEU A 99 3.02 -2.51 -18.76
CA LEU A 99 2.46 -2.89 -20.06
C LEU A 99 2.70 -4.37 -20.37
N TRP A 100 3.89 -4.89 -20.09
CA TRP A 100 4.18 -6.29 -20.32
C TRP A 100 3.26 -7.19 -19.49
N MET A 101 3.04 -6.88 -18.20
CA MET A 101 2.09 -7.62 -17.38
C MET A 101 0.65 -7.47 -17.88
N PHE A 102 0.26 -6.27 -18.30
CA PHE A 102 -1.06 -6.00 -18.88
C PHE A 102 -1.35 -6.88 -20.10
N LEU A 103 -0.38 -7.04 -21.00
CA LEU A 103 -0.52 -7.81 -22.23
C LEU A 103 -0.36 -9.33 -22.02
N ASN A 104 0.60 -9.75 -21.21
CA ASN A 104 1.03 -11.15 -21.15
C ASN A 104 0.49 -11.90 -19.93
N ARG A 105 0.09 -11.18 -18.87
CA ARG A 105 -0.30 -11.74 -17.56
C ARG A 105 -1.50 -10.99 -16.99
N HIS A 106 -2.57 -10.88 -17.79
CA HIS A 106 -3.76 -10.08 -17.49
C HIS A 106 -4.32 -10.30 -16.07
N ASP A 107 -4.52 -11.56 -15.65
CA ASP A 107 -5.02 -11.87 -14.30
C ASP A 107 -4.09 -11.36 -13.19
N ALA A 108 -2.77 -11.46 -13.38
CA ALA A 108 -1.81 -10.96 -12.42
C ALA A 108 -1.77 -9.42 -12.42
N PHE A 109 -1.95 -8.77 -13.56
CA PHE A 109 -2.06 -7.31 -13.64
C PHE A 109 -3.31 -6.81 -12.89
N GLN A 110 -4.47 -7.44 -13.09
CA GLN A 110 -5.70 -7.12 -12.35
C GLN A 110 -5.52 -7.33 -10.85
N ARG A 111 -4.89 -8.43 -10.43
CA ARG A 111 -4.57 -8.67 -9.02
C ARG A 111 -3.64 -7.61 -8.44
N ALA A 112 -2.68 -7.12 -9.22
CA ALA A 112 -1.83 -6.01 -8.80
C ALA A 112 -2.63 -4.70 -8.64
N GLU A 113 -3.62 -4.43 -9.50
CA GLU A 113 -4.55 -3.31 -9.31
C GLU A 113 -5.29 -3.44 -7.96
N GLU A 114 -5.72 -4.65 -7.61
CA GLU A 114 -6.38 -4.94 -6.32
C GLU A 114 -5.45 -4.88 -5.11
N VAL A 115 -4.18 -5.24 -5.27
CA VAL A 115 -3.16 -5.06 -4.24
C VAL A 115 -3.00 -3.58 -3.94
N ARG A 116 -2.85 -2.76 -4.99
CA ARG A 116 -2.74 -1.30 -4.85
C ARG A 116 -3.97 -0.71 -4.18
N PHE A 117 -5.17 -1.07 -4.66
CA PHE A 117 -6.45 -0.65 -4.09
C PHE A 117 -6.50 -0.88 -2.58
N THR A 118 -6.07 -2.07 -2.15
CA THR A 118 -6.11 -2.52 -0.75
C THR A 118 -5.08 -1.78 0.09
N ASP A 119 -3.83 -1.69 -0.38
CA ASP A 119 -2.74 -1.10 0.40
C ASP A 119 -2.86 0.42 0.54
N GLU A 120 -3.45 1.12 -0.45
CA GLU A 120 -3.78 2.54 -0.32
C GLU A 120 -4.85 2.78 0.76
N ARG A 121 -5.91 1.97 0.76
CA ARG A 121 -7.03 2.12 1.72
C ARG A 121 -6.72 1.60 3.12
N ARG A 122 -5.76 0.67 3.24
CA ARG A 122 -5.19 0.23 4.53
C ARG A 122 -4.68 1.40 5.38
N ARG A 123 -4.27 2.50 4.74
CA ARG A 123 -3.76 3.70 5.43
C ARG A 123 -4.87 4.67 5.88
N GLY A 124 -6.13 4.35 5.59
CA GLY A 124 -7.28 5.22 5.80
C GLY A 124 -8.32 4.67 6.77
N ARG A 125 -9.45 5.37 6.87
CA ARG A 125 -10.56 5.02 7.80
C ARG A 125 -11.34 3.78 7.38
N SER A 126 -11.12 3.27 6.18
CA SER A 126 -11.80 2.09 5.59
C SER A 126 -11.17 0.76 5.98
N TRP A 127 -10.18 0.75 6.88
CA TRP A 127 -9.47 -0.45 7.32
C TRP A 127 -9.79 -0.84 8.78
N ASP A 128 -9.89 -2.15 9.05
CA ASP A 128 -9.83 -2.75 10.38
C ASP A 128 -8.95 -4.01 10.34
N GLY A 129 -8.23 -4.29 11.43
CA GLY A 129 -7.47 -5.53 11.62
C GLY A 129 -8.04 -6.36 12.77
N PHE A 130 -8.13 -7.68 12.57
CA PHE A 130 -8.69 -8.64 13.51
C PHE A 130 -7.69 -9.76 13.83
N GLN A 131 -7.68 -10.20 15.09
CA GLN A 131 -6.95 -11.37 15.51
C GLN A 131 -7.67 -12.61 14.97
N GLY A 132 -6.92 -13.47 14.30
CA GLY A 132 -7.37 -14.77 13.87
C GLY A 132 -6.44 -15.86 14.39
N LYS A 133 -6.54 -17.05 13.79
CA LYS A 133 -5.70 -18.19 14.13
C LYS A 133 -4.53 -18.29 13.15
N ALA A 134 -3.31 -18.35 13.68
CA ALA A 134 -2.10 -18.58 12.88
C ALA A 134 -2.03 -20.01 12.34
N GLY A 135 -1.34 -20.18 11.21
CA GLY A 135 -1.08 -21.47 10.57
C GLY A 135 -2.30 -22.12 9.90
N CYS A 136 -3.41 -21.39 9.71
CA CYS A 136 -4.54 -21.93 8.97
C CYS A 136 -4.22 -22.01 7.47
N THR A 137 -4.64 -23.09 6.84
CA THR A 137 -4.63 -23.21 5.38
C THR A 137 -5.93 -22.61 4.85
N VAL A 138 -5.83 -21.65 3.93
CA VAL A 138 -7.01 -21.06 3.29
C VAL A 138 -7.60 -22.05 2.31
N GLN A 139 -8.88 -22.39 2.51
CA GLN A 139 -9.60 -23.33 1.66
C GLN A 139 -10.05 -22.62 0.37
N GLY A 140 -9.38 -22.94 -0.74
CA GLY A 140 -9.67 -22.40 -2.08
C GLY A 140 -10.41 -23.36 -3.00
N ASP A 141 -10.94 -24.47 -2.47
CA ASP A 141 -11.77 -25.38 -3.25
C ASP A 141 -13.14 -24.74 -3.56
N ALA A 142 -13.80 -25.27 -4.59
CA ALA A 142 -15.06 -24.72 -5.07
C ALA A 142 -16.16 -24.71 -4.01
N VAL A 143 -16.18 -25.69 -3.10
CA VAL A 143 -17.24 -25.82 -2.08
C VAL A 143 -17.10 -24.70 -1.05
N SER A 144 -15.89 -24.49 -0.52
CA SER A 144 -15.63 -23.44 0.46
C SER A 144 -15.80 -22.03 -0.14
N LEU A 145 -15.38 -21.83 -1.40
CA LEU A 145 -15.61 -20.56 -2.10
C LEU A 145 -17.11 -20.29 -2.37
N ASP A 146 -17.90 -21.31 -2.69
CA ASP A 146 -19.34 -21.14 -2.90
C ASP A 146 -20.09 -20.87 -1.60
N ALA A 147 -19.75 -21.57 -0.51
CA ALA A 147 -20.29 -21.27 0.82
C ALA A 147 -19.96 -19.84 1.26
N PHE A 148 -18.73 -19.39 1.00
CA PHE A 148 -18.32 -18.02 1.28
C PHE A 148 -19.09 -17.00 0.43
N ARG A 149 -19.29 -17.26 -0.87
CA ARG A 149 -20.11 -16.40 -1.75
C ARG A 149 -21.55 -16.31 -1.24
N ASP A 150 -22.15 -17.43 -0.83
CA ASP A 150 -23.52 -17.45 -0.31
C ASP A 150 -23.66 -16.67 0.99
N ALA A 151 -22.68 -16.77 1.90
CA ALA A 151 -22.62 -15.96 3.10
C ALA A 151 -22.60 -14.46 2.78
N LEU A 152 -21.77 -14.04 1.82
CA LEU A 152 -21.69 -12.64 1.39
C LEU A 152 -22.99 -12.19 0.70
N ARG A 153 -23.64 -13.05 -0.12
CA ARG A 153 -24.92 -12.75 -0.77
C ARG A 153 -25.99 -12.48 0.27
N GLN A 154 -26.07 -13.32 1.30
CA GLN A 154 -26.99 -13.14 2.41
C GLN A 154 -26.69 -11.86 3.18
N GLN A 155 -25.42 -11.60 3.50
CA GLN A 155 -24.99 -10.42 4.25
C GLN A 155 -25.33 -9.12 3.52
N PHE A 156 -25.07 -9.04 2.22
CA PHE A 156 -25.25 -7.81 1.44
C PHE A 156 -26.62 -7.70 0.75
N GLY A 157 -27.46 -8.74 0.83
CA GLY A 157 -28.77 -8.77 0.19
C GLY A 157 -28.69 -8.67 -1.34
N THR A 158 -27.65 -9.25 -1.96
CA THR A 158 -27.44 -9.21 -3.42
C THR A 158 -27.12 -10.60 -3.97
N GLN A 159 -27.58 -10.88 -5.19
CA GLN A 159 -27.33 -12.16 -5.86
C GLN A 159 -25.97 -12.18 -6.59
N ASN A 160 -25.54 -11.01 -7.07
CA ASN A 160 -24.36 -10.85 -7.90
C ASN A 160 -23.16 -10.48 -7.03
N ILE A 161 -22.32 -11.50 -6.78
CA ILE A 161 -21.04 -11.37 -6.09
C ILE A 161 -19.97 -12.09 -6.90
N HIS A 162 -18.85 -11.43 -7.08
CA HIS A 162 -17.62 -12.02 -7.59
C HIS A 162 -16.56 -12.00 -6.50
N VAL A 163 -15.81 -13.10 -6.38
CA VAL A 163 -14.72 -13.26 -5.43
C VAL A 163 -13.50 -13.75 -6.19
N ASP A 164 -12.40 -13.01 -6.10
CA ASP A 164 -11.07 -13.47 -6.52
C ASP A 164 -10.19 -13.69 -5.29
N MET A 165 -9.40 -14.75 -5.32
CA MET A 165 -8.50 -15.11 -4.23
C MET A 165 -7.13 -15.46 -4.79
N PHE A 166 -6.09 -14.87 -4.22
CA PHE A 166 -4.73 -15.10 -4.67
C PHE A 166 -3.71 -14.91 -3.56
N GLU A 167 -2.58 -15.63 -3.70
CA GLU A 167 -1.40 -15.38 -2.89
C GLU A 167 -0.66 -14.15 -3.40
N ARG A 168 -0.15 -13.36 -2.46
CA ARG A 168 0.74 -12.23 -2.74
C ARG A 168 1.80 -12.12 -1.66
N VAL A 169 2.77 -11.26 -1.93
CA VAL A 169 3.88 -11.00 -1.05
C VAL A 169 3.95 -9.50 -0.76
N ARG A 170 3.92 -9.11 0.52
CA ARG A 170 4.05 -7.71 0.93
C ARG A 170 5.48 -7.47 1.41
N PRO A 171 6.26 -6.59 0.73
CA PRO A 171 7.57 -6.21 1.21
C PRO A 171 7.49 -5.65 2.63
N THR A 172 8.36 -6.15 3.51
CA THR A 172 8.56 -5.58 4.84
C THR A 172 9.77 -4.67 4.82
N PHE A 173 9.81 -3.66 5.69
CA PHE A 173 10.94 -2.72 5.74
C PHE A 173 12.23 -3.37 6.28
N ASP A 174 12.13 -4.56 6.89
CA ASP A 174 13.09 -5.04 7.88
C ASP A 174 13.51 -6.51 7.69
N GLY A 175 12.98 -7.24 6.70
CA GLY A 175 13.27 -8.67 6.56
C GLY A 175 12.63 -9.35 5.35
N GLU A 176 12.33 -10.64 5.52
CA GLU A 176 11.69 -11.45 4.49
C GLU A 176 10.29 -10.93 4.14
N ASP A 177 9.96 -11.19 2.90
CA ASP A 177 8.76 -10.81 2.20
C ASP A 177 7.54 -11.48 2.87
N CYS A 178 6.58 -10.70 3.39
CA CYS A 178 5.42 -11.22 4.14
C CYS A 178 4.43 -11.91 3.19
N ARG A 179 4.16 -13.19 3.40
CA ARG A 179 3.19 -13.94 2.57
C ARG A 179 1.78 -13.67 3.05
N LEU A 180 0.92 -13.31 2.11
CA LEU A 180 -0.48 -13.01 2.36
C LEU A 180 -1.36 -13.78 1.39
N ILE A 181 -2.53 -14.18 1.85
CA ILE A 181 -3.65 -14.53 0.98
C ILE A 181 -4.56 -13.33 0.93
N GLN A 182 -4.83 -12.82 -0.26
CA GLN A 182 -5.80 -11.74 -0.48
C GLN A 182 -7.08 -12.29 -1.10
N VAL A 183 -8.21 -11.85 -0.57
CA VAL A 183 -9.55 -12.15 -1.08
C VAL A 183 -10.22 -10.82 -1.44
N VAL A 184 -10.57 -10.65 -2.69
CA VAL A 184 -11.26 -9.46 -3.22
C VAL A 184 -12.72 -9.80 -3.46
N VAL A 185 -13.61 -8.92 -3.03
CA VAL A 185 -15.06 -9.07 -3.15
C VAL A 185 -15.62 -7.91 -3.96
N TYR A 186 -16.25 -8.23 -5.08
CA TYR A 186 -17.05 -7.30 -5.86
C TYR A 186 -18.52 -7.65 -5.67
N ARG A 187 -19.30 -6.70 -5.16
CA ARG A 187 -20.74 -6.89 -4.97
C ARG A 187 -21.53 -5.90 -5.79
N GLU A 188 -22.64 -6.35 -6.37
CA GLU A 188 -23.59 -5.49 -7.06
C GLU A 188 -24.39 -4.65 -6.05
N GLY A 189 -24.50 -3.35 -6.31
CA GLY A 189 -25.32 -2.41 -5.58
C GLY A 189 -26.74 -2.26 -6.15
N LEU A 190 -27.54 -1.43 -5.49
CA LEU A 190 -28.89 -1.11 -5.96
C LEU A 190 -28.86 -0.38 -7.31
N PRO A 191 -29.87 -0.59 -8.19
CA PRO A 191 -29.98 0.15 -9.44
C PRO A 191 -29.85 1.66 -9.25
N ASP A 192 -29.02 2.27 -10.06
CA ASP A 192 -28.78 3.71 -10.10
C ASP A 192 -28.84 4.21 -11.55
N SER A 193 -28.79 5.53 -11.76
CA SER A 193 -28.79 6.12 -13.09
C SER A 193 -27.71 7.17 -13.23
N LEU A 194 -26.97 7.12 -14.33
CA LEU A 194 -25.99 8.14 -14.71
C LEU A 194 -26.47 8.91 -15.94
N LEU A 195 -26.08 10.18 -16.02
CA LEU A 195 -26.28 11.00 -17.22
C LEU A 195 -25.17 10.68 -18.22
N ALA A 196 -25.56 10.39 -19.47
CA ALA A 196 -24.65 10.13 -20.57
C ALA A 196 -25.08 10.90 -21.82
N PHE A 197 -24.15 11.11 -22.75
CA PHE A 197 -24.49 11.59 -24.08
C PHE A 197 -24.73 10.41 -25.03
N ASP A 198 -25.78 10.50 -25.83
CA ASP A 198 -26.12 9.56 -26.90
C ASP A 198 -26.53 10.36 -28.14
N GLY A 199 -25.74 10.29 -29.21
CA GLY A 199 -25.92 11.14 -30.40
C GLY A 199 -25.98 12.64 -30.09
N GLY A 200 -25.20 13.11 -29.11
CA GLY A 200 -25.19 14.52 -28.67
C GLY A 200 -26.36 14.94 -27.78
N ARG A 201 -27.24 14.02 -27.39
CA ARG A 201 -28.35 14.28 -26.46
C ARG A 201 -28.06 13.72 -25.08
N LEU A 202 -28.45 14.46 -24.05
CA LEU A 202 -28.34 14.00 -22.67
C LEU A 202 -29.43 12.95 -22.37
N VAL A 203 -29.02 11.75 -22.01
CA VAL A 203 -29.91 10.62 -21.68
C VAL A 203 -29.56 10.08 -20.29
N ARG A 204 -30.56 9.51 -19.58
CA ARG A 204 -30.31 8.73 -18.35
C ARG A 204 -30.12 7.27 -18.71
N ARG A 205 -28.99 6.69 -18.32
CA ARG A 205 -28.71 5.25 -18.45
C ARG A 205 -28.76 4.60 -17.07
N ALA A 206 -29.64 3.62 -16.92
CA ALA A 206 -29.67 2.80 -15.72
C ALA A 206 -28.44 1.89 -15.69
N TYR A 207 -27.83 1.75 -14.52
CA TYR A 207 -26.72 0.84 -14.29
C TYR A 207 -26.81 0.28 -12.87
N ARG A 208 -26.03 -0.76 -12.58
CA ARG A 208 -25.88 -1.28 -11.23
C ARG A 208 -24.43 -1.08 -10.82
N PRO A 209 -24.15 -0.27 -9.78
CA PRO A 209 -22.78 -0.01 -9.35
C PRO A 209 -22.16 -1.29 -8.76
N VAL A 210 -20.84 -1.39 -8.87
CA VAL A 210 -20.07 -2.45 -8.21
C VAL A 210 -19.36 -1.82 -7.02
N PHE A 211 -19.47 -2.45 -5.86
CA PHE A 211 -18.72 -2.08 -4.66
C PHE A 211 -17.61 -3.09 -4.41
N GLU A 212 -16.40 -2.56 -4.23
CA GLU A 212 -15.19 -3.32 -3.99
C GLU A 212 -14.85 -3.34 -2.50
N ALA A 213 -14.47 -4.52 -2.00
CA ALA A 213 -13.90 -4.74 -0.67
C ALA A 213 -12.81 -5.79 -0.75
N ALA A 214 -11.87 -5.77 0.20
CA ALA A 214 -10.77 -6.72 0.22
C ALA A 214 -10.49 -7.20 1.64
N MET A 215 -10.06 -8.45 1.77
CA MET A 215 -9.55 -9.05 2.99
C MET A 215 -8.16 -9.61 2.73
N THR A 216 -7.27 -9.54 3.73
CA THR A 216 -5.99 -10.26 3.69
C THR A 216 -5.82 -11.12 4.92
N TYR A 217 -5.27 -12.32 4.76
CA TYR A 217 -4.89 -13.21 5.84
C TYR A 217 -3.37 -13.46 5.80
N GLU A 218 -2.70 -13.24 6.92
CA GLU A 218 -1.27 -13.56 7.11
C GLU A 218 -1.16 -14.90 7.86
N PRO A 219 -0.70 -15.99 7.20
CA PRO A 219 -0.63 -17.31 7.84
C PRO A 219 0.26 -17.34 9.08
N ASP A 220 1.37 -16.61 9.07
CA ASP A 220 2.37 -16.68 10.16
C ASP A 220 1.85 -16.10 11.48
N THR A 221 1.03 -15.04 11.40
CA THR A 221 0.51 -14.33 12.57
C THR A 221 -0.96 -14.63 12.86
N GLY A 222 -1.70 -15.11 11.85
CA GLY A 222 -3.15 -15.28 11.91
C GLY A 222 -3.93 -13.99 11.73
N VAL A 223 -3.28 -12.86 11.42
CA VAL A 223 -3.94 -11.56 11.29
C VAL A 223 -4.85 -11.53 10.06
N ILE A 224 -6.08 -11.07 10.27
CA ILE A 224 -7.04 -10.77 9.20
C ILE A 224 -7.17 -9.25 9.09
N GLU A 225 -6.87 -8.69 7.93
CA GLU A 225 -7.14 -7.28 7.63
C GLU A 225 -8.34 -7.18 6.70
N VAL A 226 -9.20 -6.19 6.90
CA VAL A 226 -10.36 -5.93 6.04
C VAL A 226 -10.42 -4.47 5.62
N VAL A 227 -10.54 -4.25 4.32
CA VAL A 227 -10.80 -2.96 3.69
C VAL A 227 -12.21 -2.97 3.11
N ALA A 228 -13.10 -2.17 3.69
CA ALA A 228 -14.45 -1.96 3.21
C ALA A 228 -14.95 -0.55 3.58
N ARG A 229 -16.01 -0.08 2.90
CA ARG A 229 -16.51 1.29 3.10
C ARG A 229 -17.11 1.50 4.50
N ASP A 230 -17.84 0.51 5.01
CA ASP A 230 -18.57 0.59 6.28
C ASP A 230 -18.00 -0.37 7.34
N ARG A 231 -18.06 0.07 8.60
CA ARG A 231 -17.41 -0.62 9.74
C ARG A 231 -18.06 -1.96 10.06
N GLU A 232 -19.38 -2.04 9.98
CA GLU A 232 -20.15 -3.26 10.28
C GLU A 232 -19.79 -4.39 9.30
N SER A 233 -19.70 -4.07 7.99
CA SER A 233 -19.30 -5.06 6.99
C SER A 233 -17.90 -5.61 7.25
N ARG A 234 -16.96 -4.82 7.79
CA ARG A 234 -15.59 -5.32 8.05
C ARG A 234 -15.57 -6.48 9.02
N THR A 235 -16.28 -6.36 10.15
CA THR A 235 -16.36 -7.45 11.15
C THR A 235 -17.09 -8.67 10.59
N GLN A 236 -18.18 -8.47 9.85
CA GLN A 236 -18.95 -9.59 9.27
C GLN A 236 -18.19 -10.31 8.14
N MET A 237 -17.44 -9.56 7.34
CA MET A 237 -16.56 -10.13 6.32
C MET A 237 -15.42 -10.94 6.95
N ALA A 238 -14.76 -10.41 8.00
CA ALA A 238 -13.75 -11.16 8.75
C ALA A 238 -14.33 -12.45 9.35
N LYS A 239 -15.55 -12.39 9.89
CA LYS A 239 -16.27 -13.57 10.40
C LYS A 239 -16.54 -14.61 9.32
N SER A 240 -17.01 -14.18 8.14
CA SER A 240 -17.28 -15.08 7.02
C SER A 240 -15.99 -15.71 6.50
N LEU A 241 -14.89 -14.92 6.40
CA LEU A 241 -13.58 -15.43 6.01
C LEU A 241 -13.08 -16.51 6.98
N ALA A 242 -13.15 -16.22 8.28
CA ALA A 242 -12.72 -17.14 9.34
C ALA A 242 -13.51 -18.46 9.32
N ARG A 243 -14.83 -18.38 9.18
CA ARG A 243 -15.71 -19.56 9.16
C ARG A 243 -15.53 -20.38 7.88
N ASP A 244 -15.68 -19.73 6.72
CA ASP A 244 -15.88 -20.43 5.45
C ASP A 244 -14.56 -20.79 4.76
N LEU A 245 -13.52 -19.95 4.90
CA LEU A 245 -12.24 -20.17 4.23
C LEU A 245 -11.13 -20.63 5.19
N LEU A 246 -11.19 -20.29 6.48
CA LEU A 246 -10.14 -20.64 7.46
C LEU A 246 -10.55 -21.74 8.46
N GLY A 247 -11.84 -22.09 8.53
CA GLY A 247 -12.37 -23.18 9.34
C GLY A 247 -12.26 -22.98 10.86
N PHE A 248 -12.36 -21.74 11.37
CA PHE A 248 -12.36 -21.47 12.81
C PHE A 248 -13.45 -20.48 13.24
N GLU A 249 -13.81 -20.52 14.52
CA GLU A 249 -14.77 -19.58 15.11
C GLU A 249 -14.12 -18.22 15.38
N PHE A 250 -14.70 -17.18 14.82
CA PHE A 250 -14.17 -15.82 14.91
C PHE A 250 -14.56 -15.14 16.22
N GLY A 251 -13.56 -14.79 17.04
CA GLY A 251 -13.76 -14.10 18.32
C GLY A 251 -14.14 -12.62 18.19
N GLY A 252 -13.86 -11.97 17.05
CA GLY A 252 -14.11 -10.54 16.87
C GLY A 252 -13.07 -9.62 17.48
N ASP A 253 -12.06 -10.18 18.16
CA ASP A 253 -10.97 -9.43 18.76
C ASP A 253 -10.22 -8.64 17.69
N LYS A 254 -10.10 -7.34 17.89
CA LYS A 254 -9.25 -6.52 17.03
C LYS A 254 -7.79 -6.82 17.32
N VAL A 255 -6.95 -6.78 16.29
CA VAL A 255 -5.50 -6.75 16.52
C VAL A 255 -5.22 -5.54 17.41
N PRO A 256 -4.41 -5.67 18.49
CA PRO A 256 -4.12 -4.55 19.37
C PRO A 256 -3.60 -3.39 18.52
N PHE A 257 -4.32 -2.27 18.55
CA PHE A 257 -4.00 -1.09 17.77
C PHE A 257 -2.70 -0.50 18.31
N ARG A 258 -1.57 -0.77 17.64
CA ARG A 258 -0.33 0.00 17.90
C ARG A 258 -0.48 1.34 17.20
N ARG A 259 -1.04 2.32 17.91
CA ARG A 259 -1.06 3.70 17.44
C ARG A 259 0.26 4.33 17.79
N PHE A 260 1.05 4.63 16.77
CA PHE A 260 2.25 5.42 16.95
C PHE A 260 1.89 6.91 16.87
N ASP A 261 2.23 7.68 17.90
CA ASP A 261 2.12 9.13 17.90
C ASP A 261 3.51 9.75 17.82
N LEU A 262 3.90 10.17 16.61
CA LEU A 262 5.19 10.80 16.36
C LEU A 262 5.19 12.31 16.59
N SER A 263 4.07 12.90 17.02
CA SER A 263 3.95 14.35 17.21
C SER A 263 4.88 14.89 18.30
N VAL A 264 5.20 14.07 19.32
CA VAL A 264 6.17 14.40 20.37
C VAL A 264 7.57 14.69 19.83
N LEU A 265 7.91 14.19 18.62
CA LEU A 265 9.21 14.39 17.98
C LEU A 265 9.28 15.69 17.15
N LEU A 266 8.20 16.46 17.05
CA LEU A 266 8.24 17.79 16.42
C LEU A 266 9.02 18.82 17.25
N ALA A 267 9.25 18.54 18.53
CA ALA A 267 10.05 19.37 19.43
C ALA A 267 11.17 18.52 20.06
N PRO A 268 12.25 19.17 20.56
CA PRO A 268 13.27 18.49 21.34
C PRO A 268 12.65 17.63 22.44
N PHE A 269 13.12 16.38 22.54
CA PHE A 269 12.58 15.39 23.46
C PHE A 269 13.71 14.65 24.17
N ASP A 270 13.64 14.57 25.50
CA ASP A 270 14.75 14.12 26.35
C ASP A 270 14.85 12.59 26.52
N PHE A 271 13.87 11.82 26.03
CA PHE A 271 13.84 10.34 26.11
C PHE A 271 14.19 9.78 27.49
N PRO A 272 13.34 10.00 28.53
CA PRO A 272 13.62 9.53 29.88
C PRO A 272 13.82 8.00 29.94
N THR A 273 14.86 7.56 30.67
CA THR A 273 15.27 6.16 30.85
C THR A 273 15.48 5.78 32.32
N ASP A 274 15.43 4.48 32.61
CA ASP A 274 15.80 3.91 33.90
C ASP A 274 17.25 3.42 33.86
N ILE A 275 18.01 3.74 34.91
CA ILE A 275 19.43 3.37 35.05
C ILE A 275 19.62 1.84 34.94
N GLU A 276 18.64 1.07 35.41
CA GLU A 276 18.67 -0.40 35.42
C GLU A 276 18.68 -1.02 34.01
N ASP A 277 18.11 -0.33 33.01
CA ASP A 277 18.08 -0.83 31.62
C ASP A 277 19.38 -0.54 30.86
N GLY A 278 20.34 0.16 31.49
CA GLY A 278 21.68 0.38 30.96
C GLY A 278 21.73 1.21 29.67
N ILE A 279 20.72 2.04 29.41
CA ILE A 279 20.69 2.94 28.26
C ILE A 279 21.62 4.13 28.54
N GLU A 280 22.58 4.35 27.65
CA GLU A 280 23.52 5.46 27.68
C GLU A 280 22.92 6.72 27.03
N ASN A 281 22.30 6.57 25.86
CA ASN A 281 21.71 7.69 25.12
C ASN A 281 20.64 7.22 24.13
N VAL A 282 19.73 8.12 23.75
CA VAL A 282 18.72 7.91 22.70
C VAL A 282 18.79 9.05 21.70
N GLU A 283 18.86 8.72 20.41
CA GLU A 283 19.06 9.72 19.36
C GLU A 283 18.02 9.56 18.26
N VAL A 284 17.39 10.67 17.86
CA VAL A 284 16.60 10.73 16.62
C VAL A 284 17.56 11.02 15.47
N ARG A 285 17.76 10.02 14.60
CA ARG A 285 18.67 10.12 13.46
C ARG A 285 17.98 10.51 12.15
N GLN A 286 16.67 10.29 12.06
CA GLN A 286 15.91 10.66 10.86
C GLN A 286 14.45 10.99 11.21
N LEU A 287 13.90 12.02 10.55
CA LEU A 287 12.47 12.34 10.53
C LEU A 287 12.01 12.54 9.09
N ARG A 288 10.92 11.86 8.70
CA ARG A 288 10.22 12.09 7.42
C ARG A 288 8.94 12.84 7.66
N LEU A 289 8.82 14.04 7.12
CA LEU A 289 7.72 14.96 7.36
C LEU A 289 6.85 15.11 6.12
N MET A 290 5.55 15.33 6.32
CA MET A 290 4.57 15.60 5.28
C MET A 290 3.84 16.92 5.59
N PRO A 291 3.67 17.83 4.62
CA PRO A 291 2.81 19.00 4.80
C PRO A 291 1.35 18.58 4.93
N LEU A 292 0.60 19.21 5.84
CA LEU A 292 -0.82 18.95 6.02
C LEU A 292 -1.67 19.39 4.82
N ASP A 293 -1.23 20.42 4.08
CA ASP A 293 -1.93 20.97 2.91
C ASP A 293 -1.63 20.22 1.61
N LYS A 294 -0.53 19.44 1.55
CA LYS A 294 0.00 18.79 0.34
C LYS A 294 0.54 17.39 0.63
N VAL A 295 -0.39 16.45 0.77
CA VAL A 295 -0.13 15.05 1.14
C VAL A 295 0.72 14.23 0.16
N THR A 296 1.07 14.76 -1.01
CA THR A 296 1.97 14.13 -1.99
C THR A 296 3.44 14.52 -1.82
N ARG A 297 3.75 15.45 -0.91
CA ARG A 297 5.13 15.93 -0.68
C ARG A 297 5.71 15.34 0.58
N ARG A 298 7.02 15.12 0.59
CA ARG A 298 7.76 14.69 1.78
C ARG A 298 9.06 15.49 1.89
N VAL A 299 9.48 15.74 3.12
CA VAL A 299 10.81 16.25 3.47
C VAL A 299 11.44 15.23 4.41
N VAL A 300 12.72 14.93 4.23
CA VAL A 300 13.48 14.08 5.14
C VAL A 300 14.56 14.93 5.78
N LEU A 301 14.56 14.96 7.11
CA LEU A 301 15.66 15.45 7.92
C LEU A 301 16.46 14.22 8.38
N GLU A 302 17.77 14.23 8.18
CA GLU A 302 18.64 13.11 8.56
C GLU A 302 19.97 13.64 9.11
N CYS A 303 20.36 13.13 10.28
CA CYS A 303 21.66 13.36 10.89
C CYS A 303 22.49 12.08 10.79
N LEU A 304 23.62 12.14 10.09
CA LEU A 304 24.56 11.02 10.00
C LEU A 304 25.19 10.72 11.37
N ALA A 305 25.68 9.50 11.56
CA ALA A 305 26.15 9.02 12.86
C ALA A 305 27.30 9.85 13.50
N LYS A 306 28.04 10.61 12.70
CA LYS A 306 29.15 11.49 13.13
C LYS A 306 28.72 12.91 13.49
N GLU A 307 27.45 13.23 13.29
CA GLU A 307 26.90 14.55 13.65
C GLU A 307 26.70 14.61 15.16
N ASP A 308 27.22 15.69 15.76
CA ASP A 308 27.13 15.99 17.19
C ASP A 308 25.85 16.78 17.49
N ALA A 309 25.33 17.56 16.53
CA ALA A 309 24.07 18.25 16.66
C ALA A 309 22.87 17.28 16.63
N THR A 310 21.86 17.58 17.44
CA THR A 310 20.57 16.88 17.35
C THR A 310 19.82 17.25 16.06
N ILE A 311 18.88 16.40 15.65
CA ILE A 311 18.04 16.68 14.47
C ILE A 311 17.26 18.00 14.60
N TRP A 312 16.91 18.41 15.82
CA TRP A 312 16.22 19.67 16.09
C TRP A 312 17.15 20.88 15.97
N GLN A 313 18.39 20.77 16.47
CA GLN A 313 19.40 21.83 16.31
C GLN A 313 19.75 22.03 14.84
N MET A 314 20.04 20.93 14.13
CA MET A 314 20.31 20.98 12.69
C MET A 314 19.14 21.62 11.92
N ALA A 315 17.90 21.25 12.25
CA ALA A 315 16.74 21.82 11.57
C ALA A 315 16.55 23.32 11.87
N GLU A 316 16.86 23.79 13.07
CA GLU A 316 16.80 25.22 13.40
C GLU A 316 17.93 26.00 12.74
N GLU A 317 19.15 25.45 12.68
CA GLU A 317 20.31 26.06 12.04
C GLU A 317 20.11 26.22 10.52
N GLU A 318 19.59 25.19 9.85
CA GLU A 318 19.45 25.17 8.38
C GLU A 318 18.18 25.89 7.89
N PHE A 319 17.07 25.81 8.65
CA PHE A 319 15.75 26.29 8.19
C PHE A 319 15.15 27.39 9.06
N GLY A 320 15.57 27.55 10.31
CA GLY A 320 15.06 28.53 11.27
C GLY A 320 13.54 28.61 11.32
N ALA A 321 12.99 29.80 11.03
CA ALA A 321 11.55 30.06 11.01
C ALA A 321 10.77 29.24 9.97
N THR A 322 11.43 28.68 8.97
CA THR A 322 10.82 27.86 7.91
C THR A 322 10.95 26.35 8.14
N SER A 323 11.46 25.94 9.31
CA SER A 323 11.67 24.53 9.64
C SER A 323 10.39 23.70 9.51
N PRO A 324 10.46 22.50 8.88
CA PRO A 324 9.33 21.58 8.77
C PRO A 324 8.94 20.94 10.11
N LEU A 325 9.69 21.22 11.19
CA LEU A 325 9.32 20.83 12.56
C LEU A 325 8.31 21.79 13.21
N ARG A 326 8.01 22.92 12.56
CA ARG A 326 7.00 23.90 13.00
C ARG A 326 5.60 23.52 12.52
N THR A 327 4.62 24.40 12.75
CA THR A 327 3.21 24.16 12.43
C THR A 327 2.97 23.87 10.94
N GLY A 328 1.95 23.06 10.64
CA GLY A 328 1.58 22.73 9.25
C GLY A 328 2.17 21.42 8.72
N TRP A 329 2.93 20.68 9.53
CA TRP A 329 3.57 19.42 9.16
C TRP A 329 3.20 18.29 10.11
N VAL A 330 3.31 17.06 9.62
CA VAL A 330 3.16 15.84 10.42
C VAL A 330 4.35 14.91 10.18
N VAL A 331 4.87 14.32 11.25
CA VAL A 331 5.91 13.28 11.17
C VAL A 331 5.25 11.98 10.70
N THR A 332 5.76 11.44 9.59
CA THR A 332 5.28 10.19 8.98
C THR A 332 6.23 9.02 9.18
N GLN A 333 7.48 9.26 9.56
CA GLN A 333 8.44 8.23 9.96
C GLN A 333 9.52 8.83 10.85
N ALA A 334 10.00 8.05 11.82
CA ALA A 334 11.14 8.39 12.66
C ALA A 334 12.11 7.20 12.75
N ARG A 335 13.42 7.49 12.73
CA ARG A 335 14.48 6.52 13.06
C ARG A 335 15.14 6.96 14.36
N ILE A 336 14.96 6.14 15.39
CA ILE A 336 15.49 6.35 16.74
C ILE A 336 16.56 5.29 17.01
N VAL A 337 17.67 5.67 17.62
CA VAL A 337 18.74 4.76 18.00
C VAL A 337 18.92 4.81 19.50
N ILE A 338 18.70 3.69 20.17
CA ILE A 338 18.97 3.52 21.61
C ILE A 338 20.38 2.94 21.75
N LYS A 339 21.26 3.65 22.44
CA LYS A 339 22.63 3.22 22.74
C LYS A 339 22.70 2.71 24.16
N PHE A 340 23.27 1.53 24.36
CA PHE A 340 23.44 0.92 25.69
C PHE A 340 24.88 1.03 26.16
N HIS A 341 25.10 1.12 27.46
CA HIS A 341 26.44 1.04 28.03
C HIS A 341 27.12 -0.30 27.67
N PRO A 342 28.46 -0.33 27.52
CA PRO A 342 29.20 -1.56 27.28
C PRO A 342 29.00 -2.57 28.43
N LYS A 343 28.65 -3.82 28.10
CA LYS A 343 28.65 -4.92 29.08
C LYS A 343 30.09 -5.21 29.53
N ARG A 344 30.28 -5.76 30.74
CA ARG A 344 31.62 -6.09 31.28
C ARG A 344 32.46 -6.88 30.27
N GLY A 345 33.61 -6.32 29.90
CA GLY A 345 34.55 -6.91 28.93
C GLY A 345 34.35 -6.49 27.47
N ALA A 346 33.27 -5.78 27.14
CA ALA A 346 33.06 -5.21 25.81
C ALA A 346 33.65 -3.80 25.70
N ARG A 347 34.31 -3.51 24.57
CA ARG A 347 34.87 -2.18 24.27
C ARG A 347 33.79 -1.16 23.88
N TRP A 348 32.67 -1.61 23.33
CA TRP A 348 31.58 -0.76 22.84
C TRP A 348 30.22 -1.23 23.33
N GLY A 349 29.33 -0.26 23.49
CA GLY A 349 27.92 -0.45 23.73
C GLY A 349 27.20 -1.07 22.53
N ARG A 350 26.16 -1.86 22.79
CA ARG A 350 25.24 -2.30 21.71
C ARG A 350 24.28 -1.17 21.36
N THR A 351 23.70 -1.21 20.17
CA THR A 351 22.66 -0.26 19.75
C THR A 351 21.40 -0.99 19.31
N LEU A 352 20.24 -0.40 19.61
CA LEU A 352 18.93 -0.86 19.17
C LEU A 352 18.33 0.22 18.25
N PRO A 353 18.37 0.01 16.91
CA PRO A 353 17.72 0.90 15.97
C PRO A 353 16.22 0.59 15.88
N LEU A 354 15.40 1.59 16.18
CA LEU A 354 13.96 1.58 16.05
C LEU A 354 13.52 2.46 14.88
N THR A 355 12.83 1.89 13.91
CA THR A 355 12.20 2.63 12.81
C THR A 355 10.70 2.56 13.02
N ILE A 356 10.05 3.72 13.15
CA ILE A 356 8.61 3.85 13.32
C ILE A 356 8.05 4.57 12.10
N THR A 357 7.05 3.99 11.45
CA THR A 357 6.44 4.53 10.23
C THR A 357 4.93 4.62 10.38
N MET A 358 4.36 5.80 10.15
CA MET A 358 2.93 5.99 10.13
C MET A 358 2.26 5.13 9.05
N PRO A 359 1.07 4.56 9.31
CA PRO A 359 0.33 4.69 10.57
C PRO A 359 0.71 3.66 11.66
N HIS A 360 1.31 2.51 11.30
CA HIS A 360 1.39 1.34 12.20
C HIS A 360 2.71 0.55 12.14
N GLY A 361 3.69 0.99 11.36
CA GLY A 361 4.95 0.28 11.16
C GLY A 361 5.92 0.49 12.32
N CYS A 362 6.48 -0.60 12.85
CA CYS A 362 7.64 -0.56 13.73
C CYS A 362 8.47 -1.84 13.60
N ASN A 363 9.79 -1.70 13.45
CA ASN A 363 10.72 -2.81 13.30
C ASN A 363 11.08 -3.53 14.63
N LEU A 364 10.39 -3.19 15.73
CA LEU A 364 10.67 -3.77 17.04
C LEU A 364 10.44 -5.29 17.06
N LYS A 365 9.46 -5.78 16.29
CA LYS A 365 9.11 -7.21 16.20
C LYS A 365 10.28 -8.10 15.71
N ASP A 366 11.23 -7.52 14.98
CA ASP A 366 12.37 -8.21 14.37
C ASP A 366 13.61 -8.22 15.29
N ARG A 367 13.44 -7.77 16.54
CA ARG A 367 14.50 -7.68 17.56
C ARG A 367 14.47 -8.89 18.49
N THR A 368 15.54 -9.08 19.24
CA THR A 368 15.58 -10.15 20.25
C THR A 368 14.50 -9.92 21.30
N ARG A 369 14.06 -10.98 22.00
CA ARG A 369 13.03 -10.86 23.04
C ARG A 369 13.39 -9.85 24.15
N GLU A 370 14.66 -9.77 24.52
CA GLU A 370 15.20 -8.78 25.48
C GLU A 370 15.01 -7.35 24.94
N GLU A 371 15.37 -7.11 23.68
CA GLU A 371 15.23 -5.80 23.01
C GLU A 371 13.78 -5.42 22.74
N GLN A 372 12.91 -6.39 22.47
CA GLN A 372 11.47 -6.17 22.32
C GLN A 372 10.87 -5.63 23.62
N LEU A 373 11.20 -6.23 24.76
CA LEU A 373 10.71 -5.79 26.06
C LEU A 373 11.17 -4.36 26.40
N ILE A 374 12.47 -4.08 26.19
CA ILE A 374 13.03 -2.74 26.42
C ILE A 374 12.43 -1.72 25.46
N GLY A 375 12.39 -2.04 24.15
CA GLY A 375 11.85 -1.14 23.15
C GLY A 375 10.38 -0.84 23.36
N GLU A 376 9.56 -1.85 23.71
CA GLU A 376 8.13 -1.63 23.99
C GLU A 376 7.93 -0.76 25.24
N LYS A 377 8.65 -1.07 26.33
CA LYS A 377 8.65 -0.25 27.56
C LYS A 377 8.90 1.23 27.26
N TYR A 378 9.92 1.52 26.46
CA TYR A 378 10.32 2.89 26.19
C TYR A 378 9.45 3.59 25.15
N LEU A 379 9.01 2.91 24.10
CA LEU A 379 8.05 3.49 23.16
C LEU A 379 6.77 3.94 23.88
N ARG A 380 6.29 3.17 24.87
CA ARG A 380 5.15 3.57 25.71
C ARG A 380 5.49 4.75 26.61
N ARG A 381 6.64 4.68 27.31
CA ARG A 381 7.08 5.74 28.21
C ARG A 381 7.29 7.08 27.50
N TRP A 382 7.73 7.05 26.25
CA TRP A 382 7.96 8.25 25.45
C TRP A 382 6.68 8.76 24.78
N GLY A 383 5.53 8.11 24.99
CA GLY A 383 4.27 8.45 24.33
C GLY A 383 4.27 8.17 22.83
N LEU A 384 5.30 7.50 22.31
CA LEU A 384 5.39 7.13 20.91
C LEU A 384 4.49 5.95 20.58
N LEU A 385 4.25 5.05 21.53
CA LEU A 385 3.27 3.97 21.45
C LEU A 385 2.15 4.26 22.43
N VAL A 386 0.96 4.55 21.90
CA VAL A 386 -0.22 4.89 22.69
C VAL A 386 -1.15 3.68 22.73
N ASP A 387 -1.43 3.16 23.92
CA ASP A 387 -2.55 2.25 24.15
C ASP A 387 -3.86 3.04 24.03
N GLU A 388 -4.91 2.43 23.48
CA GLU A 388 -6.23 3.07 23.57
C GLU A 388 -6.55 3.35 25.05
N PRO A 389 -7.09 4.54 25.37
CA PRO A 389 -7.82 4.68 26.62
C PRO A 389 -8.92 3.63 26.61
N GLU A 390 -9.07 2.86 27.70
CA GLU A 390 -10.32 2.16 27.97
C GLU A 390 -11.42 3.21 27.79
N LEU A 391 -12.25 3.03 26.75
CA LEU A 391 -13.49 3.76 26.63
C LEU A 391 -14.32 3.32 27.83
N VAL A 392 -14.21 4.07 28.93
CA VAL A 392 -15.20 4.02 30.00
C VAL A 392 -16.50 4.45 29.33
N GLU A 393 -17.38 3.47 29.13
CA GLU A 393 -18.75 3.71 28.70
C GLU A 393 -19.40 4.61 29.76
N ASP A 394 -19.82 5.81 29.34
CA ASP A 394 -20.84 6.61 30.05
C ASP A 394 -22.24 6.23 29.53
#